data_AF-A0A351YDP0-F1
#
_entry.id   AF-A0A351YDP0-F1
#
_cell.length_a   1.000
_cell.length_b   1.000
_cell.length_c   1.000
_cell.angle_alpha   90.00
_cell.angle_beta   90.00
_cell.angle_gamma   90.00
#
_symmetry.space_group_name_H-M   'P 1'
#
loop_
_entity.id
_entity.type
_entity.pdbx_description
1 polymer ?
#
loop_
_entity_poly.entity_id
_entity_poly.type
_entity_poly.pdbx_seq_one_letter_code
_entity_poly.pdbx_strand_id
1 'polypeptide(L)'
;INPVIKEAYDMLQKAAARTDGLSGLPSGFHQLDKMTSGWQNSDLVIIAARPAMGKTAFVLSMAKNIAVDQKVPVALFSLEMSNVQLVNRLIVNVCEISGEKIRSGQLAPYEWGQLDYKIKDLYDAPLYVDDTPSLSVFELRTKARRLVRE
;
A
#
# COMPACT_ATOMS: atom_id res chain seq x y z
N ILE A 1 -23.66 23.62 12.50
CA ILE A 1 -23.99 22.47 11.61
C ILE A 1 -23.92 22.82 10.12
N ASN A 2 -24.42 23.99 9.68
CA ASN A 2 -24.39 24.41 8.26
C ASN A 2 -23.03 24.29 7.54
N PRO A 3 -21.87 24.69 8.11
CA PRO A 3 -20.58 24.50 7.43
C PRO A 3 -20.21 23.01 7.27
N VAL A 4 -20.57 22.16 8.23
CA VAL A 4 -20.33 20.71 8.18
C VAL A 4 -21.23 20.04 7.14
N ILE A 5 -22.47 20.51 7.01
CA ILE A 5 -23.40 20.03 5.96
C ILE A 5 -22.85 20.35 4.57
N LYS A 6 -22.28 21.55 4.39
CA LYS A 6 -21.64 21.93 3.12
C LYS A 6 -20.44 21.03 2.80
N GLU A 7 -19.58 20.75 3.78
CA GLU A 7 -18.44 19.85 3.61
C GLU A 7 -18.89 18.43 3.23
N ALA A 8 -19.90 17.89 3.93
CA ALA A 8 -20.47 16.58 3.60
C ALA A 8 -21.09 16.55 2.18
N TYR A 9 -21.76 17.64 1.77
CA TYR A 9 -22.33 17.75 0.44
C TYR A 9 -21.25 17.82 -0.65
N ASP A 10 -20.17 18.56 -0.42
CA ASP A 10 -19.02 18.63 -1.33
C ASP A 10 -18.34 17.25 -1.47
N MET A 11 -18.23 16.48 -0.38
CA MET A 11 -17.72 15.10 -0.43
C MET A 11 -18.63 14.18 -1.25
N LEU A 12 -19.96 14.28 -1.09
CA LEU A 12 -20.92 13.50 -1.86
C LEU A 12 -20.86 13.83 -3.36
N GLN A 13 -20.74 15.11 -3.71
CA GLN A 13 -20.58 15.53 -5.11
C GLN A 13 -19.29 14.98 -5.74
N LYS A 14 -18.17 15.03 -5.00
CA LYS A 14 -16.90 14.43 -5.46
C LYS A 14 -17.02 12.92 -5.67
N ALA A 15 -17.68 12.22 -4.77
CA ALA A 15 -17.92 10.78 -4.90
C ALA A 15 -18.82 10.46 -6.11
N ALA A 16 -19.89 11.23 -6.30
CA ALA A 16 -20.82 11.06 -7.43
C ALA A 16 -20.16 11.36 -8.80
N ALA A 17 -19.15 12.24 -8.82
CA ALA A 17 -18.41 12.58 -10.04
C ALA A 17 -17.37 11.54 -10.45
N ARG A 18 -17.03 10.58 -9.58
CA ARG A 18 -16.09 9.51 -9.91
C ARG A 18 -16.78 8.42 -10.72
N THR A 19 -16.13 8.01 -11.81
CA THR A 19 -16.63 6.99 -12.74
C THR A 19 -16.52 5.56 -12.20
N ASP A 20 -15.67 5.33 -11.19
CA ASP A 20 -15.49 4.03 -10.53
C ASP A 20 -16.52 3.77 -9.41
N GLY A 21 -17.31 4.78 -9.04
CA GLY A 21 -18.32 4.69 -7.99
C GLY A 21 -17.76 4.55 -6.57
N LEU A 22 -16.45 4.75 -6.36
CA LEU A 22 -15.80 4.63 -5.06
C LEU A 22 -15.58 6.00 -4.40
N SER A 23 -16.05 6.15 -3.17
CA SER A 23 -15.84 7.39 -2.39
C SER A 23 -14.44 7.47 -1.74
N GLY A 24 -13.84 6.31 -1.45
CA GLY A 24 -12.55 6.19 -0.77
C GLY A 24 -11.37 5.89 -1.69
N LEU A 25 -10.25 5.52 -1.08
CA LEU A 25 -9.04 5.05 -1.77
C LEU A 25 -9.17 3.55 -2.07
N PRO A 26 -9.13 3.11 -3.34
CA PRO A 26 -9.27 1.70 -3.67
C PRO A 26 -8.06 0.88 -3.18
N SER A 27 -8.34 -0.24 -2.53
CA SER A 27 -7.35 -1.23 -2.09
C SER A 27 -6.73 -2.01 -3.25
N GLY A 28 -7.40 -2.02 -4.41
CA GLY A 28 -7.04 -2.84 -5.57
C GLY A 28 -7.67 -4.24 -5.53
N PHE A 29 -8.48 -4.54 -4.52
CA PHE A 29 -9.30 -5.75 -4.45
C PHE A 29 -10.76 -5.37 -4.72
N HIS A 30 -11.21 -5.50 -5.97
CA HIS A 30 -12.53 -5.00 -6.40
C HIS A 30 -13.72 -5.42 -5.52
N GLN A 31 -13.75 -6.68 -5.04
CA GLN A 31 -14.83 -7.14 -4.17
C GLN A 31 -14.79 -6.46 -2.80
N LEU A 32 -13.59 -6.26 -2.24
CA LEU A 32 -13.42 -5.53 -0.99
C LEU A 32 -13.80 -4.07 -1.16
N ASP A 33 -13.32 -3.43 -2.23
CA ASP A 33 -13.62 -2.03 -2.53
C ASP A 33 -15.12 -1.79 -2.75
N LYS A 34 -15.83 -2.75 -3.35
CA LYS A 34 -17.30 -2.70 -3.47
C LYS A 34 -18.00 -2.78 -2.11
N MET A 35 -17.45 -3.53 -1.15
CA MET A 35 -18.02 -3.66 0.19
C MET A 35 -17.71 -2.46 1.09
N THR A 36 -16.51 -1.88 0.96
CA THR A 36 -16.03 -0.78 1.81
C THR A 36 -16.20 0.60 1.18
N SER A 37 -16.52 0.67 -0.11
CA SER A 37 -16.41 1.88 -0.94
C SER A 37 -14.99 2.45 -0.99
N GLY A 38 -13.98 1.59 -0.82
CA GLY A 38 -12.57 1.97 -0.62
C GLY A 38 -12.27 2.48 0.79
N TRP A 39 -11.01 2.76 1.07
CA TRP A 39 -10.58 3.28 2.38
C TRP A 39 -10.97 4.74 2.56
N GLN A 40 -11.73 5.05 3.60
CA GLN A 40 -12.16 6.41 3.90
C GLN A 40 -11.14 7.11 4.80
N ASN A 41 -11.05 8.43 4.66
CA ASN A 41 -10.23 9.24 5.56
C ASN A 41 -10.78 9.16 6.99
N SER A 42 -9.88 9.14 7.97
CA SER A 42 -10.16 9.04 9.41
C SER A 42 -10.58 7.66 9.93
N ASP A 43 -10.75 6.66 9.07
CA ASP A 43 -11.06 5.30 9.51
C ASP A 43 -9.83 4.57 10.07
N LEU A 44 -10.04 3.77 11.12
CA LEU A 44 -9.08 2.79 11.60
C LEU A 44 -9.49 1.40 11.13
N VAL A 45 -8.74 0.86 10.17
CA VAL A 45 -8.97 -0.48 9.62
C VAL A 45 -8.05 -1.49 10.30
N ILE A 46 -8.64 -2.53 10.90
CA ILE A 46 -7.90 -3.60 11.57
C ILE A 46 -7.98 -4.87 10.73
N ILE A 47 -6.83 -5.34 10.25
CA ILE A 47 -6.70 -6.62 9.54
C ILE A 47 -6.10 -7.64 10.51
N ALA A 48 -6.92 -8.56 11.00
CA ALA A 48 -6.50 -9.62 11.91
C ALA A 48 -6.50 -10.98 11.17
N ALA A 49 -5.42 -11.74 11.35
CA ALA A 49 -5.31 -13.09 10.81
C ALA A 49 -4.34 -13.91 11.67
N ARG A 50 -4.47 -15.24 11.62
CA ARG A 50 -3.50 -16.16 12.24
C ARG A 50 -2.14 -16.09 11.52
N PRO A 51 -1.03 -16.46 12.18
CA PRO A 51 0.25 -16.66 11.52
C PRO A 51 0.11 -17.53 10.27
N ALA A 52 0.93 -17.25 9.24
CA ALA A 52 0.92 -17.92 7.94
C ALA A 52 -0.35 -17.77 7.07
N MET A 53 -1.39 -17.04 7.51
CA MET A 53 -2.60 -16.77 6.69
C MET A 53 -2.41 -15.65 5.65
N GLY A 54 -1.18 -15.17 5.45
CA GLY A 54 -0.87 -14.20 4.39
C GLY A 54 -1.16 -12.73 4.72
N LYS A 55 -1.35 -12.34 5.99
CA LYS A 55 -1.62 -10.94 6.40
C LYS A 55 -0.65 -9.93 5.77
N THR A 56 0.65 -10.20 5.88
CA THR A 56 1.68 -9.30 5.33
C THR A 56 1.66 -9.26 3.80
N ALA A 57 1.42 -10.41 3.15
CA ALA A 57 1.31 -10.45 1.68
C ALA A 57 0.08 -9.66 1.19
N PHE A 58 -1.04 -9.75 1.91
CA PHE A 58 -2.24 -8.98 1.63
C PHE A 58 -2.00 -7.47 1.75
N VAL A 59 -1.39 -7.03 2.86
CA VAL A 59 -1.05 -5.61 3.08
C VAL A 59 -0.06 -5.10 2.04
N LEU A 60 0.97 -5.88 1.69
CA LEU A 60 1.94 -5.48 0.66
C LEU A 60 1.32 -5.40 -0.74
N SER A 61 0.39 -6.30 -1.07
CA SER A 61 -0.33 -6.25 -2.36
C SER A 61 -1.18 -4.98 -2.46
N MET A 62 -1.85 -4.62 -1.36
CA MET A 62 -2.60 -3.37 -1.26
C MET A 62 -1.68 -2.14 -1.38
N ALA A 63 -0.56 -2.14 -0.65
CA ALA A 63 0.43 -1.06 -0.74
C ALA A 63 1.01 -0.91 -2.16
N LYS A 64 1.25 -2.03 -2.86
CA LYS A 64 1.65 -2.03 -4.27
C LYS A 64 0.58 -1.38 -5.14
N ASN A 65 -0.68 -1.81 -5.04
CA ASN A 65 -1.77 -1.23 -5.85
C ASN A 65 -1.91 0.28 -5.62
N ILE A 66 -1.80 0.74 -4.37
CA ILE A 66 -1.97 2.14 -4.01
C ILE A 66 -0.75 2.99 -4.42
N ALA A 67 0.46 2.57 -4.05
CA ALA A 67 1.66 3.37 -4.25
C ALA A 67 2.27 3.17 -5.64
N VAL A 68 2.30 1.95 -6.17
CA VAL A 68 2.93 1.66 -7.46
C VAL A 68 1.97 1.99 -8.60
N ASP A 69 0.74 1.46 -8.56
CA ASP A 69 -0.18 1.57 -9.69
C ASP A 69 -0.96 2.89 -9.68
N GLN A 70 -1.48 3.32 -8.53
CA GLN A 70 -2.26 4.56 -8.40
C GLN A 70 -1.40 5.80 -8.08
N LYS A 71 -0.11 5.62 -7.79
CA LYS A 71 0.84 6.69 -7.43
C LYS A 71 0.37 7.54 -6.24
N VAL A 72 -0.35 6.94 -5.30
CA VAL A 72 -0.78 7.58 -4.05
C VAL A 72 0.26 7.30 -2.95
N PRO A 73 0.78 8.31 -2.25
CA PRO A 73 1.77 8.10 -1.20
C PRO A 73 1.30 7.17 -0.07
N VAL A 74 2.15 6.21 0.30
CA VAL A 74 1.88 5.23 1.37
C VAL A 74 3.08 5.16 2.32
N ALA A 75 2.80 5.11 3.63
CA ALA A 75 3.79 4.82 4.66
C ALA A 75 3.53 3.43 5.27
N LEU A 76 4.53 2.55 5.24
CA LEU A 76 4.49 1.21 5.80
C LEU A 76 5.45 1.10 6.99
N PHE A 77 4.91 0.89 8.18
CA PHE A 77 5.68 0.65 9.39
C PHE A 77 5.68 -0.86 9.70
N SER A 78 6.87 -1.45 9.75
CA SER A 78 7.08 -2.87 10.02
C SER A 78 7.79 -3.09 11.33
N LEU A 79 7.16 -3.87 12.21
CA LEU A 79 7.69 -4.16 13.55
C LEU A 79 8.35 -5.54 13.63
N GLU A 80 8.21 -6.37 12.60
CA GLU A 80 8.61 -7.78 12.61
C GLU A 80 9.63 -8.11 11.51
N MET A 81 9.48 -7.50 10.34
CA MET A 81 10.32 -7.76 9.18
C MET A 81 11.19 -6.56 8.83
N SER A 82 12.41 -6.82 8.36
CA SER A 82 13.30 -5.75 7.88
C SER A 82 12.82 -5.16 6.55
N ASN A 83 13.25 -3.92 6.27
CA ASN A 83 12.95 -3.21 5.02
C ASN A 83 13.33 -4.06 3.80
N VAL A 84 14.51 -4.68 3.81
CA VAL A 84 14.99 -5.52 2.71
C VAL A 84 14.06 -6.72 2.47
N GLN A 85 13.56 -7.36 3.51
CA GLN A 85 12.63 -8.49 3.37
C GLN A 85 11.27 -8.06 2.79
N LEU A 86 10.78 -6.87 3.15
CA LEU A 86 9.53 -6.32 2.61
C LEU A 86 9.69 -5.90 1.15
N VAL A 87 10.76 -5.18 0.83
CA VAL A 87 11.07 -4.74 -0.54
C VAL A 87 11.26 -5.94 -1.45
N ASN A 88 11.94 -7.01 -1.02
CA ASN A 88 12.04 -8.24 -1.81
C ASN A 88 10.66 -8.86 -2.11
N ARG A 89 9.73 -8.83 -1.16
CA ARG A 89 8.35 -9.29 -1.39
C ARG A 89 7.59 -8.38 -2.35
N LEU A 90 7.83 -7.07 -2.30
CA LEU A 90 7.27 -6.11 -3.27
C LEU A 90 7.84 -6.32 -4.67
N ILE A 91 9.15 -6.55 -4.80
CA ILE A 91 9.79 -6.86 -6.09
C ILE A 91 9.17 -8.12 -6.69
N VAL A 92 9.00 -9.18 -5.90
CA VAL A 92 8.31 -10.41 -6.33
C VAL A 92 6.88 -10.11 -6.81
N ASN A 93 6.15 -9.25 -6.09
CA ASN A 93 4.78 -8.88 -6.43
C ASN A 93 4.69 -8.05 -7.72
N VAL A 94 5.54 -7.04 -7.87
CA VAL A 94 5.59 -6.14 -9.04
C VAL A 94 6.11 -6.87 -10.27
N CYS A 95 7.22 -7.60 -10.11
CA CYS A 95 7.90 -8.24 -11.22
C CYS A 95 7.24 -9.55 -11.63
N GLU A 96 6.37 -10.14 -10.81
CA GLU A 96 5.71 -11.44 -11.07
C GLU A 96 6.72 -12.59 -11.31
N ILE A 97 7.86 -12.54 -10.62
CA ILE A 97 8.90 -13.56 -10.65
C ILE A 97 8.85 -14.36 -9.34
N SER A 98 9.06 -15.67 -9.40
CA SER A 98 9.09 -16.52 -8.20
C SER A 98 10.06 -15.97 -7.14
N GLY A 99 9.58 -15.86 -5.90
CA GLY A 99 10.39 -15.40 -4.79
C GLY A 99 11.58 -16.30 -4.46
N GLU A 100 11.54 -17.58 -4.83
CA GLU A 100 12.71 -18.46 -4.72
C GLU A 100 13.84 -18.02 -5.63
N LYS A 101 13.53 -17.74 -6.91
CA LYS A 101 14.50 -17.30 -7.91
C LYS A 101 15.10 -15.93 -7.58
N ILE A 102 14.27 -15.00 -7.10
CA ILE A 102 14.73 -13.68 -6.64
C ILE A 102 15.71 -13.83 -5.46
N ARG A 103 15.42 -14.74 -4.52
CA ARG A 103 16.31 -14.99 -3.37
C ARG A 103 17.60 -15.73 -3.76
N SER A 104 17.52 -16.69 -4.69
CA SER A 104 18.67 -17.50 -5.10
C SER A 104 19.53 -16.82 -6.17
N GLY A 105 19.03 -15.77 -6.82
CA GLY A 105 19.67 -15.12 -7.97
C GLY A 105 19.64 -15.94 -9.25
N GLN A 106 18.96 -17.09 -9.26
CA GLN A 106 18.89 -18.00 -10.41
C GLN A 106 17.75 -17.59 -11.35
N LEU A 107 17.91 -16.44 -12.00
CA LEU A 107 16.99 -15.94 -13.00
C LEU A 107 17.46 -16.33 -14.41
N ALA A 108 16.51 -16.75 -15.24
CA ALA A 108 16.77 -16.92 -16.67
C ALA A 108 16.98 -15.54 -17.34
N PRO A 109 17.66 -15.47 -18.50
CA PRO A 109 17.93 -14.20 -19.18
C PRO A 109 16.68 -13.35 -19.45
N TYR A 110 15.54 -13.97 -19.76
CA TYR A 110 14.28 -13.25 -19.96
C TYR A 110 13.69 -12.70 -18.64
N GLU A 111 13.92 -13.38 -17.51
CA GLU A 111 13.46 -12.93 -16.20
C GLU A 111 14.30 -11.74 -15.70
N TRP A 112 15.59 -11.68 -16.04
CA TRP A 112 16.41 -10.49 -15.83
C TRP A 112 15.86 -9.29 -16.59
N GLY A 113 15.49 -9.46 -17.87
CA GLY A 113 14.85 -8.40 -18.64
C GLY A 113 13.51 -7.93 -18.05
N GLN A 114 12.70 -8.87 -17.55
CA GLN A 114 11.43 -8.56 -16.87
C GLN A 114 11.66 -7.79 -15.56
N LEU A 115 12.64 -8.21 -14.76
CA LEU A 115 13.03 -7.53 -13.53
C LEU A 115 13.48 -6.10 -13.82
N ASP A 116 14.43 -5.90 -14.73
CA ASP A 116 14.98 -4.58 -15.09
C ASP A 116 13.93 -3.62 -15.65
N TYR A 117 12.92 -4.15 -16.35
CA TYR A 117 11.81 -3.36 -16.86
C TYR A 117 10.82 -2.98 -15.76
N LYS A 118 10.29 -3.96 -15.01
CA LYS A 118 9.20 -3.75 -14.04
C LYS A 118 9.66 -3.12 -12.72
N ILE A 119 10.92 -3.29 -12.32
CA ILE A 119 11.43 -2.70 -11.08
C ILE A 119 11.42 -1.16 -11.10
N LYS A 120 11.43 -0.55 -12.30
CA LYS A 120 11.32 0.90 -12.49
C LYS A 120 10.04 1.46 -11.89
N ASP A 121 8.94 0.72 -11.98
CA ASP A 121 7.65 1.14 -11.41
C ASP A 121 7.73 1.30 -9.89
N LEU A 122 8.59 0.50 -9.24
CA LEU A 122 8.83 0.54 -7.81
C LEU A 122 9.76 1.69 -7.40
N TYR A 123 10.76 2.05 -8.22
CA TYR A 123 11.65 3.19 -7.95
C TYR A 123 10.88 4.52 -7.90
N ASP A 124 9.90 4.68 -8.78
CA ASP A 124 9.07 5.89 -8.86
C ASP A 124 7.82 5.82 -7.97
N ALA A 125 7.68 4.79 -7.14
CA ALA A 125 6.52 4.66 -6.26
C ALA A 125 6.72 5.50 -4.98
N PRO A 126 5.75 6.36 -4.59
CA PRO A 126 5.79 7.09 -3.33
C PRO A 126 5.50 6.18 -2.12
N LEU A 127 6.38 5.20 -1.87
CA LEU A 127 6.26 4.24 -0.78
C LEU A 127 7.39 4.45 0.23
N TYR A 128 7.03 4.91 1.43
CA TYR A 128 7.94 5.00 2.57
C TYR A 128 7.86 3.72 3.40
N VAL A 129 9.01 3.15 3.76
CA VAL A 129 9.10 1.94 4.61
C VAL A 129 10.00 2.19 5.80
N ASP A 130 9.54 1.78 6.99
CA ASP A 130 10.27 1.94 8.25
C ASP A 130 10.20 0.63 9.04
N ASP A 131 11.36 0.02 9.32
CA ASP A 131 11.49 -1.24 10.06
C ASP A 131 11.97 -1.06 11.50
N THR A 132 11.78 0.13 12.09
CA THR A 132 12.14 0.39 13.49
C THR A 132 11.38 -0.58 14.40
N PRO A 133 12.07 -1.52 15.09
CA PRO A 133 11.41 -2.48 15.96
C PRO A 133 10.84 -1.79 17.20
N SER A 134 9.76 -2.35 17.76
CA SER A 134 9.17 -1.89 19.02
C SER A 134 8.77 -0.40 19.04
N LEU A 135 8.37 0.16 17.90
CA LEU A 135 7.94 1.56 17.76
C LEU A 135 6.75 1.87 18.67
N SER A 136 6.87 2.90 19.51
CA SER A 136 5.74 3.38 20.29
C SER A 136 4.72 4.11 19.39
N VAL A 137 3.46 4.16 19.84
CA VAL A 137 2.40 4.91 19.13
C VAL A 137 2.75 6.40 18.98
N PHE A 138 3.48 6.97 19.96
CA PHE A 138 3.95 8.36 19.89
C PHE A 138 5.00 8.58 18.79
N GLU A 139 5.95 7.68 18.66
CA GLU A 139 6.98 7.75 17.61
C GLU A 139 6.36 7.51 16.22
N LEU A 140 5.45 6.53 16.09
CA LEU A 140 4.70 6.29 14.86
C LEU A 140 3.97 7.55 14.40
N ARG A 141 3.21 8.17 15.31
CA ARG A 141 2.49 9.42 15.04
C ARG A 141 3.44 10.54 14.61
N THR A 142 4.61 10.63 15.25
CA THR A 142 5.59 11.69 14.97
C THR A 142 6.21 11.51 13.59
N LYS A 143 6.63 10.30 13.24
CA LYS A 143 7.14 9.95 11.90
C LYS A 143 6.07 10.18 10.83
N ALA A 144 4.85 9.68 11.03
CA ALA A 144 3.74 9.88 10.09
C ALA A 144 3.42 11.36 9.84
N ARG A 145 3.43 12.20 10.89
CA ARG A 145 3.22 13.65 10.73
C ARG A 145 4.34 14.34 9.96
N ARG A 146 5.59 13.86 10.07
CA ARG A 146 6.71 14.42 9.30
C ARG A 146 6.53 14.15 7.81
N LEU A 147 6.16 12.91 7.46
CA LEU A 147 5.94 12.49 6.07
C LEU A 147 4.82 13.23 5.35
N VAL A 148 3.82 13.76 6.06
CA VAL A 148 2.73 14.55 5.46
C VAL A 148 3.14 16.02 5.27
N ARG A 149 4.16 16.49 6.00
CA ARG A 149 4.67 17.87 5.91
C ARG A 149 5.77 18.03 4.87
N GLU A 150 6.57 16.98 4.68
CA GLU A 150 7.60 16.85 3.64
C GLU A 150 6.95 16.51 2.28
#